data_AF-A0A0N5D9C1-F1
#
_entry.id   AF-A0A0N5D9C1-F1
#
_cell.length_a   1.000
_cell.length_b   1.000
_cell.length_c   1.000
_cell.angle_alpha   90.00
_cell.angle_beta   90.00
_cell.angle_gamma   90.00
#
_symmetry.space_group_name_H-M   'P 1'
#
loop_
_entity.id
_entity.type
_entity.pdbx_description
1 polymer ?
#
loop_
_entity_poly.entity_id
_entity_poly.type
_entity_poly.pdbx_seq_one_letter_code
_entity_poly.pdbx_strand_id
1 'polypeptide(L)'
;MGKNKDHELTGSECDHSKLRKLDKLIVKARHQSKPVTLQKHPSTVQKISELEKRAAEEILKDVARGVRRYEMVGAQGWLKPACLTTDKKFLERVLRSTQPKSRSRDQ
;
A
#
# COMPACT_ATOMS: atom_id res chain seq x y z
N MET A 1 -26.71 -49.23 -17.61
CA MET A 1 -26.94 -47.89 -18.17
C MET A 1 -27.47 -47.00 -17.05
N GLY A 2 -26.83 -45.86 -16.78
CA GLY A 2 -27.36 -44.83 -15.89
C GLY A 2 -26.67 -44.71 -14.53
N LYS A 3 -25.56 -43.97 -14.49
CA LYS A 3 -25.18 -43.19 -13.31
C LYS A 3 -24.82 -41.78 -13.77
N ASN A 4 -25.86 -40.96 -13.96
CA ASN A 4 -25.69 -39.50 -14.02
C ASN A 4 -25.77 -39.00 -12.57
N LYS A 5 -24.68 -38.39 -12.09
CA LYS A 5 -24.64 -37.62 -10.85
C LYS A 5 -24.41 -36.17 -11.25
N ASP A 6 -25.51 -35.45 -11.42
CA ASP A 6 -25.54 -33.99 -11.43
C ASP A 6 -26.38 -33.52 -10.23
N HIS A 7 -26.14 -32.29 -9.81
CA HIS A 7 -26.69 -31.55 -8.65
C HIS A 7 -25.93 -31.80 -7.33
N GLU A 8 -25.47 -30.79 -6.59
CA GLU A 8 -25.86 -29.39 -6.59
C GLU A 8 -24.81 -28.51 -5.90
N LEU A 9 -24.59 -27.33 -6.45
CA LEU A 9 -23.83 -26.23 -5.84
C LEU A 9 -24.66 -25.70 -4.66
N THR A 10 -24.22 -25.97 -3.43
CA THR A 10 -24.82 -25.37 -2.24
C THR A 10 -24.39 -23.91 -2.16
N GLY A 11 -25.31 -23.03 -2.58
CA GLY A 11 -25.26 -21.61 -2.32
C GLY A 11 -25.19 -21.35 -0.82
N SER A 12 -24.21 -20.55 -0.42
CA SER A 12 -24.04 -19.99 0.92
C SER A 12 -25.33 -19.26 1.34
N GLU A 13 -26.11 -19.86 2.24
CA GLU A 13 -27.26 -19.24 2.89
C GLU A 13 -26.86 -17.90 3.53
N CYS A 14 -27.26 -16.81 2.88
CA CYS A 14 -27.07 -15.45 3.38
C CYS A 14 -28.17 -15.14 4.41
N ASP A 15 -27.82 -15.40 5.67
CA ASP A 15 -28.55 -15.05 6.89
C ASP A 15 -29.13 -13.60 6.85
N HIS A 16 -30.42 -13.47 6.53
CA HIS A 16 -31.14 -12.19 6.48
C HIS A 16 -31.17 -11.41 7.81
N SER A 17 -30.79 -12.04 8.91
CA SER A 17 -30.65 -11.43 10.25
C SER A 17 -29.41 -10.54 10.39
N LYS A 18 -28.36 -10.79 9.60
CA LYS A 18 -27.08 -10.04 9.62
C LYS A 18 -27.23 -8.65 8.97
N LEU A 19 -28.06 -8.54 7.93
CA LEU A 19 -28.41 -7.27 7.27
C LEU A 19 -28.96 -6.25 8.28
N ARG A 20 -29.91 -6.67 9.13
CA ARG A 20 -30.53 -5.76 10.13
C ARG A 20 -29.58 -5.27 11.21
N LYS A 21 -28.54 -6.05 11.56
CA LYS A 21 -27.53 -5.64 12.55
C LYS A 21 -26.60 -4.58 11.97
N LEU A 22 -26.20 -4.75 10.70
CA LEU A 22 -25.38 -3.78 9.98
C LEU A 22 -26.12 -2.46 9.79
N ASP A 23 -27.40 -2.49 9.42
CA ASP A 23 -28.21 -1.28 9.26
C ASP A 23 -28.28 -0.46 10.55
N LYS A 24 -28.49 -1.12 11.69
CA LYS A 24 -28.48 -0.47 13.02
C LYS A 24 -27.13 0.17 13.34
N LEU A 25 -26.03 -0.48 12.95
CA LEU A 25 -24.68 0.04 13.17
C LEU A 25 -24.41 1.27 12.29
N ILE A 26 -24.86 1.25 11.04
CA ILE A 26 -24.75 2.38 10.09
C ILE A 26 -25.53 3.58 10.62
N VAL A 27 -26.76 3.39 11.07
CA VAL A 27 -27.57 4.46 11.65
C VAL A 27 -26.91 5.03 12.90
N LYS A 28 -26.38 4.18 13.79
CA LYS A 28 -25.67 4.62 15.00
C LYS A 28 -24.39 5.41 14.68
N ALA A 29 -23.61 4.97 13.70
CA ALA A 29 -22.40 5.67 13.26
C ALA A 29 -22.71 7.06 12.69
N ARG A 30 -23.78 7.17 11.87
CA ARG A 30 -24.23 8.46 11.32
C ARG A 30 -24.67 9.46 12.39
N HIS A 31 -25.30 8.99 13.46
CA HIS A 31 -25.68 9.86 14.59
C HIS A 31 -24.49 10.30 15.44
N GLN A 32 -23.40 9.51 15.47
CA GLN A 32 -22.19 9.83 16.23
C GLN A 32 -21.20 10.71 15.45
N SER A 33 -21.24 10.69 14.12
CA SER A 33 -20.45 11.61 13.31
C SER A 33 -21.08 13.00 13.32
N LYS A 34 -20.59 13.89 14.19
CA LYS A 34 -20.77 15.33 13.98
C LYS A 34 -20.03 15.70 12.69
N PRO A 35 -20.62 16.49 11.76
CA PRO A 35 -19.87 16.98 10.63
C PRO A 35 -18.74 17.85 11.19
N VAL A 36 -17.50 17.41 10.97
CA VAL A 36 -16.33 18.26 11.17
C VAL A 36 -16.45 19.35 10.11
N THR A 37 -17.06 20.47 10.46
CA THR A 37 -16.96 21.70 9.69
C THR A 37 -15.50 22.14 9.83
N LEU A 38 -14.68 21.67 8.89
CA LEU A 38 -13.37 22.23 8.64
C LEU A 38 -13.64 23.68 8.25
N GLN A 39 -13.49 24.59 9.20
CA GLN A 39 -13.47 26.02 8.89
C GLN A 39 -12.26 26.25 7.99
N LYS A 40 -12.51 26.15 6.70
CA LYS A 40 -11.55 26.34 5.62
C LYS A 40 -11.29 27.85 5.53
N HIS A 41 -10.29 28.32 6.27
CA HIS A 41 -9.75 29.65 6.06
C HIS A 41 -9.32 29.76 4.57
N PRO A 42 -9.65 30.84 3.85
CA PRO A 42 -9.43 30.92 2.39
C PRO A 42 -7.98 30.67 1.98
N SER A 43 -7.01 31.04 2.83
CA SER A 43 -5.59 30.74 2.64
C SER A 43 -5.25 29.25 2.72
N THR A 44 -5.96 28.48 3.55
CA THR A 44 -5.78 27.02 3.68
C THR A 44 -6.38 26.28 2.49
N VAL A 45 -7.50 26.77 1.93
CA VAL A 45 -8.13 26.15 0.73
C VAL A 45 -7.21 26.27 -0.49
N GLN A 46 -6.62 27.44 -0.70
CA GLN A 46 -5.67 27.64 -1.80
C GLN A 46 -4.43 26.77 -1.65
N LYS A 47 -3.85 26.70 -0.44
CA LYS A 47 -2.70 25.83 -0.16
C LYS A 47 -3.02 24.34 -0.35
N ILE A 48 -4.22 23.88 0.03
CA ILE A 48 -4.66 22.51 -0.22
C ILE A 48 -4.75 22.26 -1.74
N SER A 49 -5.32 23.19 -2.50
CA SER A 49 -5.44 23.06 -3.96
C SER A 49 -4.08 23.02 -4.68
N GLU A 50 -3.10 23.80 -4.21
CA GLU A 50 -1.73 23.75 -4.75
C GLU A 50 -1.04 22.42 -4.44
N LEU A 51 -1.20 21.90 -3.21
CA LEU A 51 -0.67 20.60 -2.82
C LEU A 51 -1.33 19.47 -3.62
N GLU A 52 -2.63 19.55 -3.87
CA GLU A 52 -3.37 18.59 -4.70
C GLU A 52 -2.85 18.59 -6.15
N LYS A 53 -2.63 19.78 -6.74
CA LYS A 53 -2.03 19.90 -8.09
C LYS A 53 -0.64 19.30 -8.13
N ARG A 54 0.21 19.62 -7.16
CA ARG A 54 1.57 19.08 -7.06
C ARG A 54 1.57 17.56 -6.86
N ALA A 55 0.64 17.04 -6.05
CA ALA A 55 0.48 15.61 -5.85
C ALA A 55 0.07 14.91 -7.15
N ALA A 56 -0.89 15.48 -7.90
CA ALA A 56 -1.31 14.95 -9.19
C ALA A 56 -0.14 14.92 -10.20
N GLU A 57 0.65 15.99 -10.28
CA GLU A 57 1.83 16.04 -11.15
C GLU A 57 2.87 14.99 -10.77
N GLU A 58 3.15 14.79 -9.48
CA GLU A 58 4.14 13.81 -9.04
C GLU A 58 3.67 12.37 -9.29
N ILE A 59 2.37 12.09 -9.12
CA ILE A 59 1.78 10.80 -9.49
C ILE A 59 1.98 10.54 -10.99
N LEU A 60 1.68 11.51 -11.85
CA LEU A 60 1.87 11.37 -13.30
C LEU A 60 3.34 11.13 -13.68
N LYS A 61 4.27 11.84 -13.03
CA LYS A 61 5.71 11.61 -13.21
C LYS A 61 6.09 10.19 -12.80
N ASP A 62 5.56 9.69 -11.69
CA ASP A 62 5.89 8.34 -11.22
C ASP A 62 5.32 7.24 -12.13
N VAL A 63 4.10 7.44 -12.64
CA VAL A 63 3.51 6.56 -13.66
C VAL A 63 4.40 6.51 -14.91
N ALA A 64 4.86 7.67 -15.41
CA ALA A 64 5.77 7.70 -16.56
C ALA A 64 7.10 6.98 -16.29
N ARG A 65 7.66 7.11 -15.07
CA ARG A 65 8.83 6.33 -14.64
C ARG A 65 8.54 4.84 -14.58
N GLY A 66 7.34 4.46 -14.15
CA GLY A 66 6.86 3.07 -14.12
C GLY A 66 6.78 2.46 -15.52
N VAL A 67 6.20 3.18 -16.48
CA VAL A 67 6.11 2.75 -17.88
C VAL A 67 7.50 2.54 -18.47
N ARG A 68 8.42 3.50 -18.33
CA ARG A 68 9.81 3.35 -18.84
C ARG A 68 10.54 2.15 -18.22
N ARG A 69 10.38 1.93 -16.91
CA ARG A 69 10.94 0.75 -16.23
C ARG A 69 10.37 -0.55 -16.81
N TYR A 70 9.07 -0.59 -17.06
CA TYR A 70 8.41 -1.73 -17.66
C TYR A 70 8.83 -1.96 -19.12
N GLU A 71 8.99 -0.91 -19.93
CA GLU A 71 9.50 -1.05 -21.30
C GLU A 71 10.92 -1.61 -21.32
N MET A 72 11.76 -1.18 -20.38
CA MET A 72 13.17 -1.61 -20.30
C MET A 72 13.34 -3.01 -19.72
N VAL A 73 12.60 -3.35 -18.67
CA VAL A 73 12.83 -4.54 -17.83
C VAL A 73 11.59 -5.42 -17.74
N GLY A 74 10.51 -5.15 -18.47
CA GLY A 74 9.28 -5.94 -18.45
C GLY A 74 8.66 -6.12 -17.06
N ALA A 75 7.85 -7.18 -16.91
CA ALA A 75 7.27 -7.57 -15.63
C ALA A 75 8.34 -7.99 -14.60
N GLN A 76 9.48 -8.48 -15.07
CA GLN A 76 10.60 -8.93 -14.24
C GLN A 76 11.33 -7.77 -13.51
N GLY A 77 11.17 -6.52 -13.97
CA GLY A 77 11.71 -5.34 -13.27
C GLY A 77 11.12 -5.07 -11.89
N TRP A 78 9.98 -5.69 -11.58
CA TRP A 78 9.35 -5.66 -10.25
C TRP A 78 9.72 -6.86 -9.37
N LEU A 79 10.34 -7.90 -9.94
CA LEU A 79 10.81 -9.04 -9.19
C LEU A 79 12.12 -8.68 -8.47
N LYS A 80 12.27 -9.13 -7.22
CA LYS A 80 13.54 -9.01 -6.51
C LYS A 80 14.61 -9.70 -7.35
N PRO A 81 15.72 -9.03 -7.70
CA PRO A 81 16.78 -9.67 -8.46
C PRO A 81 17.29 -10.88 -7.68
N ALA A 82 17.66 -11.94 -8.41
CA ALA A 82 18.31 -13.09 -7.80
C ALA A 82 19.60 -12.61 -7.13
N CYS A 83 19.54 -12.40 -5.81
CA CYS A 83 20.71 -12.03 -5.06
C CYS A 83 21.63 -13.24 -5.08
N LEU A 84 22.73 -13.13 -5.82
CA LEU A 84 23.79 -14.13 -5.78
C LEU A 84 24.15 -14.35 -4.30
N THR A 85 24.25 -15.61 -3.91
CA THR A 85 24.65 -15.98 -2.54
C THR A 85 26.00 -15.36 -2.27
N THR A 86 26.01 -14.22 -1.59
CA THR A 86 27.23 -13.52 -1.24
C THR A 86 27.85 -14.24 -0.04
N ASP A 87 29.17 -14.44 -0.05
CA ASP A 87 29.86 -14.99 1.11
C ASP A 87 29.66 -14.05 2.31
N LYS A 88 28.98 -14.55 3.35
CA LYS A 88 28.68 -13.80 4.57
C LYS A 88 29.95 -13.22 5.19
N LYS A 89 31.07 -13.96 5.15
CA LYS A 89 32.35 -13.51 5.70
C LYS A 89 32.92 -12.33 4.93
N PHE A 90 32.78 -12.34 3.60
CA PHE A 90 33.21 -11.21 2.76
C PHE A 90 32.39 -9.96 3.11
N LEU A 91 31.07 -10.09 3.19
CA LEU A 91 30.19 -8.97 3.52
C LEU A 91 30.49 -8.39 4.91
N GLU A 92 30.69 -9.25 5.91
CA GLU A 92 31.09 -8.84 7.26
C GLU A 92 32.40 -8.05 7.27
N ARG A 93 33.42 -8.50 6.51
CA ARG A 93 34.70 -7.78 6.37
C ARG A 93 34.51 -6.41 5.73
N VAL A 94 33.73 -6.34 4.65
CA VAL A 94 33.44 -5.09 3.94
C VAL A 94 32.72 -4.12 4.88
N LEU A 95 31.65 -4.54 5.56
CA LEU A 95 30.91 -3.71 6.50
C LEU A 95 31.80 -3.19 7.64
N ARG A 96 32.68 -4.04 8.20
CA ARG A 96 33.61 -3.62 9.24
C ARG A 96 34.66 -2.61 8.73
N SER A 97 35.07 -2.73 7.46
CA SER A 97 36.04 -1.80 6.84
C SER A 97 35.44 -0.44 6.50
N THR A 98 34.15 -0.39 6.16
CA THR A 98 33.45 0.84 5.78
C THR A 98 32.78 1.55 6.96
N GLN A 99 32.70 0.88 8.12
CA GLN A 99 32.22 1.53 9.34
C GLN A 99 33.18 2.66 9.75
N PRO A 100 32.66 3.87 10.02
CA PRO A 100 33.48 4.95 10.54
C PRO A 100 34.06 4.49 11.86
N LYS A 101 35.39 4.40 11.92
CA LYS A 101 36.13 4.06 13.14
C LYS A 101 35.73 5.09 14.20
N SER A 102 34.86 4.70 15.13
CA SER A 102 34.52 5.57 16.24
C SER A 102 35.85 5.89 16.92
N ARG A 103 36.27 7.15 16.86
CA ARG A 103 37.39 7.64 17.65
C ARG A 103 36.92 7.56 19.08
N SER A 104 37.15 6.42 19.73
CA SER A 104 37.18 6.36 21.18
C SER A 104 38.17 7.44 21.58
N ARG A 105 37.64 8.48 22.20
CA ARG A 105 38.40 9.48 22.92
C ARG A 105 39.26 8.71 23.91
N ASP A 106 40.56 8.64 23.65
CA ASP A 106 41.55 8.36 24.66
C ASP A 106 41.42 9.48 25.70
N GLN A 107 40.81 9.13 26.84
CA GLN A 107 40.99 9.81 28.12
C GLN A 107 42.05 9.05 28.90
#